data_AF-A0A962Q613-F1
#
_entry.id   AF-A0A962Q613-F1
#
_cell.length_a   1.000
_cell.length_b   1.000
_cell.length_c   1.000
_cell.angle_alpha   90.00
_cell.angle_beta   90.00
_cell.angle_gamma   90.00
#
_symmetry.space_group_name_H-M   'P 1'
#
loop_
_entity.id
_entity.type
_entity.pdbx_description
1 polymer ?
#
loop_
_entity_poly.entity_id
_entity_poly.type
_entity_poly.pdbx_seq_one_letter_code
_entity_poly.pdbx_strand_id
1 'polypeptide(L)' 'MTVSQDTVKRDRPWLMRTYSGHSSAKASNELYRMNLGKGQTGLSVAFDLPTQTGYDSDHPLARGEVG' A
#
# COMPACT_ATOMS: atom_id res chain seq x y z
N MET A 1 9.81 47.85 -21.57
CA MET A 1 9.80 46.85 -20.47
C MET A 1 9.06 45.63 -20.98
N THR A 2 9.79 44.59 -21.36
CA THR A 2 9.20 43.34 -21.84
C THR A 2 9.00 42.44 -20.63
N VAL A 3 7.75 42.18 -20.24
CA VAL A 3 7.43 41.26 -19.14
C VAL A 3 7.64 39.84 -19.65
N SER A 4 8.64 39.14 -19.11
CA SER A 4 8.82 37.71 -19.36
C SER A 4 7.68 36.96 -18.67
N GLN A 5 6.91 36.16 -19.41
CA GLN A 5 5.92 35.27 -18.83
C GLN A 5 6.65 34.06 -18.23
N ASP A 6 6.82 34.04 -16.91
CA ASP A 6 7.22 32.82 -16.21
C ASP A 6 6.08 31.81 -16.27
N THR A 7 6.30 30.70 -16.99
CA THR A 7 5.34 29.60 -17.06
C THR A 7 5.35 28.85 -15.73
N VAL A 8 4.27 28.96 -14.94
CA VAL A 8 4.09 28.16 -13.71
C VAL A 8 4.02 26.68 -14.08
N LYS A 9 5.05 25.91 -13.76
CA LYS A 9 5.00 24.44 -13.86
C LYS A 9 4.10 23.89 -12.76
N ARG A 10 3.17 23.01 -13.13
CA ARG A 10 2.33 22.29 -12.17
C ARG A 10 3.17 21.30 -11.37
N ASP A 11 2.85 21.18 -10.08
CA ASP A 11 3.42 20.15 -9.22
C ASP A 11 3.02 18.74 -9.66
N ARG A 12 3.80 17.75 -9.22
CA ARG A 12 3.50 16.34 -9.48
C ARG A 12 2.20 15.94 -8.76
N PRO A 13 1.38 15.06 -9.37
CA PRO A 13 0.18 14.57 -8.72
C PRO A 13 0.50 13.74 -7.47
N TRP A 14 -0.45 13.72 -6.54
CA TRP A 14 -0.36 12.92 -5.31
C TRP A 14 -0.31 11.42 -5.60
N LEU A 15 0.30 10.69 -4.67
CA LEU A 15 0.42 9.24 -4.74
C LEU A 15 -0.89 8.57 -4.32
N MET A 16 -1.44 7.72 -5.18
CA MET A 16 -2.62 6.91 -4.87
C MET A 16 -2.16 5.62 -4.21
N ARG A 17 -2.37 5.51 -2.89
CA ARG A 17 -1.96 4.37 -2.05
C ARG A 17 -3.13 3.79 -1.27
N THR A 18 -3.83 2.82 -1.85
CA THR A 18 -4.86 2.07 -1.13
C THR A 18 -4.22 1.20 -0.06
N TYR A 19 -4.67 1.33 1.19
CA TYR A 19 -4.30 0.43 2.29
C TYR A 19 -5.02 -0.90 2.13
N SER A 20 -4.26 -1.97 1.98
CA SER A 20 -4.81 -3.29 1.65
C SER A 20 -3.86 -4.41 2.08
N GLY A 21 -4.42 -5.57 2.37
CA GLY A 21 -3.73 -6.81 2.73
C GLY A 21 -4.73 -7.97 2.67
N HIS A 22 -4.23 -9.20 2.63
CA HIS A 22 -5.02 -10.42 2.58
C HIS A 22 -4.32 -11.51 3.38
N SER A 23 -5.08 -12.53 3.79
CA SER A 23 -4.66 -13.69 4.59
C SER A 23 -3.45 -14.51 4.14
N SER A 24 -2.86 -14.19 2.98
CA SER A 24 -1.54 -14.70 2.64
C SER A 24 -0.75 -13.67 1.84
N ALA A 25 0.58 -13.77 1.89
CA ALA A 25 1.47 -12.94 1.09
C ALA A 25 1.22 -13.10 -0.42
N LYS A 26 0.88 -14.31 -0.88
CA LYS A 26 0.60 -14.59 -2.30
C LYS A 26 -0.67 -13.88 -2.77
N ALA A 27 -1.76 -14.00 -2.02
CA ALA A 27 -3.02 -13.31 -2.33
C ALA A 27 -2.86 -11.79 -2.25
N SER A 28 -2.13 -11.29 -1.25
CA SER A 28 -1.78 -9.87 -1.13
C SER A 28 -1.03 -9.36 -2.37
N ASN A 29 -0.02 -10.09 -2.86
CA ASN A 29 0.73 -9.71 -4.07
C ASN A 29 -0.15 -9.69 -5.33
N GLU A 30 -1.08 -10.63 -5.48
CA GLU A 30 -2.04 -10.63 -6.59
C GLU A 30 -2.96 -9.40 -6.54
N LEU A 31 -3.50 -9.08 -5.36
CA LEU A 31 -4.30 -7.88 -5.12
C LEU A 31 -3.51 -6.60 -5.47
N TYR A 32 -2.26 -6.50 -5.04
CA TYR A 32 -1.41 -5.34 -5.33
C TYR A 32 -1.18 -5.18 -6.83
N ARG A 33 -0.87 -6.27 -7.54
CA ARG A 33 -0.67 -6.23 -9.01
C ARG A 33 -1.92 -5.84 -9.75
N MET A 34 -3.08 -6.34 -9.33
CA MET A 34 -4.37 -5.92 -9.90
C MET A 34 -4.58 -4.42 -9.70
N ASN A 35 -4.32 -3.89 -8.50
CA ASN A 35 -4.53 -2.48 -8.21
C ASN A 35 -3.56 -1.58 -8.99
N LEU A 36 -2.29 -1.99 -9.12
CA LEU A 36 -1.30 -1.30 -9.95
C LEU A 36 -1.77 -1.28 -11.42
N GLY A 37 -2.29 -2.41 -11.93
CA GLY A 37 -2.87 -2.48 -13.27
C GLY A 37 -4.10 -1.58 -13.49
N LYS A 38 -4.80 -1.21 -12.40
CA LYS A 38 -5.95 -0.29 -12.39
C LYS A 38 -5.55 1.18 -12.15
N GLY A 39 -4.26 1.50 -12.10
CA GLY A 39 -3.77 2.87 -11.96
C GLY A 39 -3.43 3.31 -10.54
N GLN A 40 -3.38 2.39 -9.57
CA GLN A 40 -2.75 2.69 -8.27
C GLN A 40 -1.27 3.00 -8.47
N THR A 41 -0.74 4.04 -7.80
CA THR A 41 0.62 4.53 -8.05
C THR A 41 1.58 4.26 -6.88
N GLY A 42 1.10 3.75 -5.75
CA GLY A 42 1.96 3.22 -4.68
C GLY A 42 1.26 2.16 -3.83
N LEU A 43 2.02 1.40 -3.04
CA LEU A 43 1.49 0.31 -2.21
C LEU A 43 1.42 0.69 -0.73
N SER A 44 0.39 0.21 -0.02
CA SER A 44 0.23 0.37 1.42
C SER A 44 -0.30 -0.94 2.01
N VAL A 45 0.49 -1.58 2.86
CA VAL A 45 0.32 -2.97 3.28
C VAL A 45 -0.35 -3.05 4.64
N ALA A 46 -1.47 -3.76 4.72
CA ALA A 46 -2.11 -4.15 5.97
C ALA A 46 -1.57 -5.51 6.44
N PHE A 47 -1.14 -5.56 7.69
CA PHE A 47 -0.66 -6.78 8.35
C PHE A 47 -1.69 -7.28 9.35
N ASP A 48 -1.67 -8.59 9.59
CA ASP A 48 -2.46 -9.23 10.65
C ASP A 48 -1.98 -8.83 12.05
N LEU A 49 -2.82 -9.09 13.06
CA LEU A 49 -2.51 -8.69 14.44
C LEU A 49 -1.24 -9.38 14.99
N PRO A 50 -0.97 -10.67 14.72
CA PRO A 50 0.28 -11.31 15.14
C PRO A 50 1.52 -10.58 14.59
N THR A 51 1.55 -10.24 13.30
CA THR A 51 2.67 -9.49 12.72
C THR A 51 2.81 -8.10 13.35
N GLN A 52 1.69 -7.42 13.64
CA GLN A 52 1.72 -6.10 14.28
C GLN A 52 2.22 -6.14 15.72
N THR A 53 1.98 -7.24 16.43
CA THR A 53 2.32 -7.42 17.85
C THR A 53 3.60 -8.22 18.08
N GLY A 54 4.24 -8.71 17.01
CA GLY A 54 5.53 -9.40 17.04
C GLY A 54 5.46 -10.90 17.34
N TYR A 55 4.31 -11.54 17.10
CA TYR A 55 4.15 -12.99 17.21
C TYR A 55 4.30 -13.68 15.86
N ASP A 56 5.03 -14.79 15.84
CA ASP A 56 5.02 -15.73 14.72
C ASP A 56 3.64 -16.38 14.58
N SER A 57 3.30 -16.80 13.35
CA SER A 57 1.97 -17.35 13.04
C SER A 57 1.66 -18.66 13.77
N ASP A 58 2.66 -19.39 14.26
CA ASP A 58 2.50 -20.62 15.04
C ASP A 58 2.44 -20.37 16.57
N HIS A 59 2.61 -19.12 17.00
CA HIS A 59 2.55 -18.76 18.42
C HIS A 59 1.15 -19.04 18.99
N PRO A 60 1.02 -19.64 20.20
CA PRO A 60 -0.29 -19.97 20.77
C PRO A 60 -1.25 -18.77 20.90
N LEU A 61 -0.72 -17.57 21.17
CA LEU A 61 -1.50 -16.33 21.26
C LEU A 61 -1.89 -15.71 19.90
N ALA A 62 -1.29 -16.18 18.80
CA ALA A 62 -1.62 -15.72 17.45
C ALA A 62 -2.85 -16.44 16.86
N ARG A 63 -3.26 -17.56 17.47
CA ARG A 63 -4.36 -18.38 16.95
C ARG A 63 -5.66 -17.58 16.83
N GLY A 64 -6.26 -17.63 15.65
CA GLY A 64 -7.50 -16.90 15.33
C GLY A 64 -7.28 -15.51 14.73
N GLU A 65 -6.07 -14.97 14.83
CA GLU A 65 -5.73 -13.63 14.33
C GLU A 65 -4.74 -13.67 13.15
N VAL A 66 -4.22 -14.86 12.80
CA VAL A 66 -3.33 -15.06 11.64
C VAL A 66 -4.12 -14.88 10.34
N GLY A 67 -3.61 -14.02 9.46
CA GLY A 67 -4.08 -13.87 8.08
C GLY A 67 -4.67 -12.51 7.73
#